data_AF-A0A8X6QKF3-F1
#
_entry.id   AF-A0A8X6QKF3-F1
#
_cell.length_a   1.000
_cell.length_b   1.000
_cell.length_c   1.000
_cell.angle_alpha   90.00
_cell.angle_beta   90.00
_cell.angle_gamma   90.00
#
_symmetry.space_group_name_H-M   'P 1'
#
loop_
_entity.id
_entity.type
_entity.pdbx_description
1 polymer ?
#
loop_
_entity_poly.entity_id
_entity_poly.type
_entity_poly.pdbx_seq_one_letter_code
_entity_poly.pdbx_strand_id
1 'polypeptide(L)'
;NMWAQSWVSLLDITQPFSGKPSVDVTPIMEAKNLTALEMFKISEEFFTSLGLKPMPEEFWKHSLIEKPKDREIICHASAWDFCNGKDYRIKQCTDITMEDLITVHHEMGHVQYFLQYARQPNVFREGANPG
;
A
#
# COMPACT_ATOMS: atom_id res chain seq x y z
N ASN A 1 -10.26 10.00 -11.95
CA ASN A 1 -8.80 10.10 -12.16
C ASN A 1 -8.44 10.13 -13.66
N MET A 2 -7.15 10.24 -14.04
CA MET A 2 -6.68 10.44 -15.44
C MET A 2 -7.25 9.44 -16.45
N TRP A 3 -7.44 8.18 -16.05
CA TRP A 3 -7.95 7.10 -16.93
C TRP A 3 -9.41 6.76 -16.69
N ALA A 4 -10.14 7.51 -15.86
CA ALA A 4 -11.52 7.24 -15.45
C ALA A 4 -11.78 5.82 -14.88
N GLN A 5 -10.72 5.09 -14.51
CA GLN A 5 -10.81 3.75 -13.89
C GLN A 5 -11.36 3.77 -12.46
N SER A 6 -11.37 4.94 -11.83
CA SER A 6 -11.99 5.17 -10.52
C SER A 6 -12.72 6.51 -10.51
N TRP A 7 -13.91 6.50 -9.92
CA TRP A 7 -14.79 7.68 -9.75
C TRP A 7 -14.82 8.18 -8.31
N VAL A 8 -13.98 7.64 -7.41
CA VAL A 8 -13.93 8.03 -5.99
C VAL A 8 -13.72 9.54 -5.82
N SER A 9 -12.89 10.15 -6.68
CA SER A 9 -12.64 11.59 -6.67
C SER A 9 -13.83 12.47 -7.09
N LEU A 10 -14.95 11.90 -7.54
CA LEU A 10 -16.17 12.62 -7.94
C LEU A 10 -17.26 12.58 -6.86
N LEU A 11 -16.95 12.05 -5.68
CA LEU A 11 -17.92 11.79 -4.62
C LEU A 11 -18.57 13.07 -4.09
N ASP A 12 -17.82 14.18 -4.08
CA ASP A 12 -18.27 15.51 -3.69
C ASP A 12 -19.44 16.04 -4.55
N ILE A 13 -19.39 15.81 -5.87
CA ILE A 13 -20.39 16.28 -6.83
C ILE A 13 -21.48 15.25 -7.15
N THR A 14 -21.29 13.98 -6.77
CA THR A 14 -22.25 12.89 -7.04
C THR A 14 -23.00 12.42 -5.78
N GLN A 15 -22.81 13.09 -4.64
CA GLN A 15 -23.34 12.65 -3.36
C GLN A 15 -24.88 12.58 -3.36
N PRO A 16 -25.49 11.41 -3.03
CA PRO A 16 -26.96 11.25 -3.09
C PRO A 16 -27.72 12.08 -2.06
N PHE A 17 -27.11 12.34 -0.90
CA PHE A 17 -27.72 13.04 0.22
C PHE A 17 -26.87 14.24 0.62
N SER A 18 -27.30 15.45 0.26
CA SER A 18 -26.60 16.67 0.64
C SER A 18 -26.53 16.81 2.18
N GLY A 19 -25.38 17.28 2.68
CA GLY A 19 -25.15 17.44 4.12
C GLY A 19 -24.78 16.17 4.89
N LYS A 20 -24.69 15.00 4.23
CA LYS A 20 -24.15 13.76 4.82
C LYS A 20 -22.80 13.39 4.21
N PRO A 21 -21.71 14.05 4.60
CA PRO A 21 -20.42 13.92 3.93
C PRO A 21 -19.94 12.45 3.92
N SER A 22 -19.30 12.09 2.81
CA SER A 22 -18.43 10.92 2.75
C SER A 22 -17.33 11.00 3.80
N VAL A 23 -16.84 9.85 4.27
CA VAL A 23 -15.63 9.79 5.09
C VAL A 23 -14.42 9.92 4.17
N ASP A 24 -13.83 11.11 4.12
CA ASP A 24 -12.47 11.34 3.65
C ASP A 24 -11.61 11.74 4.85
N VAL A 25 -10.58 10.94 5.13
CA VAL A 25 -9.68 11.16 6.27
C VAL A 25 -8.44 11.98 5.90
N THR A 26 -8.24 12.32 4.62
CA THR A 26 -7.07 13.06 4.12
C THR A 26 -6.80 14.34 4.92
N PRO A 27 -7.78 15.24 5.18
CA PRO A 27 -7.52 16.46 5.95
C PRO A 27 -7.07 16.18 7.40
N ILE A 28 -7.54 15.08 7.98
CA ILE A 28 -7.17 14.67 9.34
C ILE A 28 -5.75 14.09 9.35
N MET A 29 -5.38 13.32 8.32
CA MET A 29 -4.02 12.79 8.16
C MET A 29 -3.01 13.92 8.03
N GLU A 30 -3.29 14.92 7.19
CA GLU A 30 -2.47 16.12 7.03
C GLU A 30 -2.40 16.95 8.32
N ALA A 31 -3.54 17.19 8.98
CA ALA A 31 -3.56 17.94 10.25
C ALA A 31 -2.77 17.26 11.37
N LYS A 32 -2.66 15.94 11.33
CA LYS A 32 -1.82 15.15 12.25
C LYS A 32 -0.36 15.01 11.80
N ASN A 33 0.00 15.58 10.64
CA ASN A 33 1.31 15.45 10.01
C ASN A 33 1.75 13.98 9.82
N LEU A 34 0.82 13.13 9.38
CA LEU A 34 1.17 11.75 9.06
C LEU A 34 2.24 11.71 7.96
N THR A 35 3.18 10.80 8.15
CA THR A 35 4.24 10.47 7.20
C THR A 35 3.89 9.20 6.41
N ALA A 36 4.55 8.99 5.27
CA ALA A 36 4.41 7.74 4.53
C ALA A 36 4.78 6.54 5.42
N LEU A 37 5.85 6.65 6.22
CA LEU A 37 6.25 5.60 7.16
C LEU A 37 5.13 5.24 8.14
N GLU A 38 4.42 6.22 8.68
CA GLU A 38 3.29 5.98 9.60
C GLU A 38 2.11 5.30 8.88
N MET A 39 1.82 5.64 7.62
CA MET A 39 0.79 4.96 6.82
C MET A 39 1.12 3.47 6.64
N PHE A 40 2.38 3.13 6.35
CA PHE A 40 2.84 1.74 6.27
C PHE A 40 2.81 1.04 7.62
N LYS A 41 3.13 1.73 8.72
CA LYS A 41 3.06 1.16 10.08
C LYS A 41 1.62 0.89 10.53
N ILE A 42 0.68 1.75 10.18
CA ILE A 42 -0.77 1.52 10.38
C ILE A 42 -1.19 0.23 9.64
N SER A 43 -0.72 0.04 8.41
CA SER A 43 -1.03 -1.17 7.65
C SER A 43 -0.37 -2.42 8.24
N GLU A 44 0.89 -2.35 8.70
CA GLU A 44 1.53 -3.44 9.45
C GLU A 44 0.76 -3.82 10.72
N GLU A 45 0.29 -2.82 11.49
CA GLU A 45 -0.54 -3.03 12.66
C GLU A 45 -1.85 -3.75 12.30
N PHE A 46 -2.50 -3.35 11.20
CA PHE A 46 -3.70 -4.04 10.71
C PHE A 46 -3.42 -5.53 10.45
N PHE A 47 -2.39 -5.88 9.68
CA PHE A 47 -2.10 -7.29 9.37
C PHE A 47 -1.69 -8.08 10.62
N THR A 48 -0.84 -7.51 11.48
CA THR A 48 -0.40 -8.18 12.72
C THR A 48 -1.52 -8.32 13.74
N SER A 49 -2.50 -7.42 13.78
CA SER A 49 -3.72 -7.56 14.60
C SER A 49 -4.56 -8.79 14.24
N LEU A 50 -4.47 -9.25 12.98
CA LEU A 50 -5.09 -10.47 12.48
C LEU A 50 -4.24 -11.74 12.72
N GLY A 51 -3.09 -11.61 13.38
CA GLY A 51 -2.14 -12.70 13.59
C GLY A 51 -1.28 -13.05 12.37
N LEU A 52 -1.25 -12.16 11.36
CA LEU A 52 -0.36 -12.33 10.20
C LEU A 52 1.06 -11.85 10.54
N LYS A 53 1.99 -12.09 9.61
CA LYS A 53 3.42 -11.83 9.83
C LYS A 53 3.69 -10.32 9.81
N PRO A 54 4.59 -9.81 10.67
CA PRO A 54 5.10 -8.46 10.52
C PRO A 54 5.99 -8.36 9.27
N MET A 55 6.23 -7.14 8.79
CA MET A 55 7.17 -6.92 7.70
C MET A 55 8.61 -7.17 8.19
N PRO A 56 9.45 -7.88 7.41
CA PRO A 56 10.84 -8.14 7.80
C PRO A 56 11.67 -6.85 7.84
N GLU A 57 12.83 -6.88 8.52
CA GLU A 57 13.72 -5.71 8.62
C GLU A 57 14.18 -5.23 7.24
N GLU A 58 14.48 -6.16 6.34
CA GLU A 58 14.89 -5.89 4.97
C GLU A 58 13.83 -5.12 4.17
N PHE A 59 12.54 -5.34 4.45
CA PHE A 59 11.45 -4.60 3.82
C PHE A 59 11.55 -3.11 4.13
N TRP A 60 11.71 -2.76 5.40
CA TRP A 60 11.82 -1.36 5.84
C TRP A 60 13.11 -0.70 5.34
N LYS A 61 14.21 -1.47 5.30
CA LYS A 61 15.52 -0.97 4.90
C LYS A 61 15.62 -0.69 3.40
N HIS A 62 14.93 -1.47 2.56
CA HIS A 62 15.15 -1.46 1.11
C HIS A 62 13.94 -1.00 0.27
N SER A 63 12.75 -0.86 0.85
CA SER A 63 11.58 -0.34 0.14
C SER A 63 11.72 1.15 -0.19
N LEU A 64 11.10 1.57 -1.28
CA LEU A 64 10.94 2.98 -1.64
C LEU A 64 9.48 3.36 -1.37
N ILE A 65 9.23 3.94 -0.20
CA ILE A 65 7.89 4.36 0.24
C ILE A 65 7.63 5.85 -0.03
N GLU A 66 8.63 6.59 -0.47
CA GLU A 66 8.53 8.00 -0.86
C GLU A 66 9.30 8.23 -2.17
N LYS A 67 8.93 9.27 -2.91
CA LYS A 67 9.65 9.65 -4.12
C LYS A 67 11.04 10.21 -3.76
N PRO A 68 12.14 9.59 -4.23
CA PRO A 68 13.48 10.12 -4.01
C PRO A 68 13.66 11.46 -4.73
N LYS A 69 14.46 12.36 -4.15
CA LYS A 69 14.75 13.69 -4.72
C LYS A 69 15.94 13.69 -5.67
N ASP A 70 16.78 12.67 -5.59
CA ASP A 70 18.05 12.54 -6.31
C ASP A 70 17.94 11.81 -7.65
N ARG A 71 16.79 11.18 -7.95
CA ARG A 71 16.62 10.38 -9.16
C ARG A 71 15.17 10.27 -9.63
N GLU A 72 15.01 10.07 -10.93
CA GLU A 72 13.76 9.69 -11.58
C GLU A 72 13.40 8.24 -11.26
N ILE A 73 12.12 7.97 -10.95
CA ILE A 73 11.59 6.63 -10.72
C ILE A 73 10.18 6.47 -11.31
N ILE A 74 9.78 5.23 -11.57
CA ILE A 74 8.39 4.89 -11.92
C ILE A 74 7.57 4.92 -10.63
N CYS A 75 6.61 5.84 -10.52
CA CYS A 75 5.82 6.02 -9.30
C CYS A 75 4.63 5.06 -9.13
N HIS A 76 4.22 4.33 -10.18
CA HIS A 76 3.14 3.36 -10.08
C HIS A 76 3.44 2.33 -8.98
N ALA A 77 2.55 2.20 -8.00
CA ALA A 77 2.73 1.33 -6.85
C ALA A 77 2.95 -0.13 -7.28
N SER A 78 3.80 -0.85 -6.56
CA SER A 78 4.08 -2.26 -6.84
C SER A 78 4.80 -2.91 -5.65
N ALA A 79 4.47 -4.17 -5.39
CA ALA A 79 5.14 -5.06 -4.48
C ALA A 79 6.05 -6.07 -5.21
N TRP A 80 7.19 -6.40 -4.61
CA TRP A 80 8.23 -7.22 -5.22
C TRP A 80 8.69 -8.34 -4.29
N ASP A 81 8.64 -9.59 -4.77
CA ASP A 81 9.33 -10.75 -4.19
C ASP A 81 10.64 -10.97 -4.96
N PHE A 82 11.78 -10.97 -4.25
CA PHE A 82 13.09 -11.22 -4.85
C PHE A 82 13.44 -12.72 -4.93
N CYS A 83 12.46 -13.59 -4.69
CA CYS A 83 12.50 -15.05 -4.83
C CYS A 83 13.52 -15.76 -3.93
N ASN A 84 14.17 -15.06 -3.00
CA ASN A 84 15.17 -15.62 -2.09
C ASN A 84 14.60 -16.00 -0.70
N GLY A 85 13.30 -15.78 -0.47
CA GLY A 85 12.63 -16.12 0.78
C GLY A 85 12.92 -15.16 1.95
N LYS A 86 13.56 -14.01 1.69
CA LYS A 86 13.98 -13.03 2.69
C LYS A 86 13.67 -11.59 2.31
N ASP A 87 13.88 -11.24 1.05
CA ASP A 87 13.84 -9.87 0.55
C ASP A 87 12.53 -9.61 -0.20
N TYR A 88 11.71 -8.74 0.37
CA TYR A 88 10.42 -8.32 -0.13
C TYR A 88 10.33 -6.82 -0.01
N ARG A 89 9.84 -6.13 -1.04
CA ARG A 89 9.89 -4.66 -1.09
C ARG A 89 8.64 -4.07 -1.71
N ILE A 90 8.36 -2.82 -1.36
CA ILE A 90 7.40 -1.97 -2.07
C ILE A 90 8.14 -0.81 -2.72
N LYS A 91 7.62 -0.39 -3.89
CA LYS A 91 8.00 0.84 -4.57
C LYS A 91 6.76 1.66 -4.86
N GLN A 92 6.50 2.67 -4.04
CA GLN A 92 5.37 3.60 -4.14
C GLN A 92 5.86 5.03 -3.87
N CYS A 93 5.42 6.00 -4.67
CA CYS A 93 5.59 7.42 -4.38
C CYS A 93 4.41 7.85 -3.50
N THR A 94 4.46 7.57 -2.20
CA THR A 94 3.29 7.74 -1.34
C THR A 94 2.99 9.21 -1.05
N ASP A 95 1.78 9.64 -1.40
CA ASP A 95 1.21 10.92 -0.99
C ASP A 95 0.37 10.75 0.29
N ILE A 96 0.25 11.79 1.10
CA ILE A 96 -0.50 11.73 2.37
C ILE A 96 -2.00 11.91 2.10
N THR A 97 -2.61 10.89 1.50
CA THR A 97 -4.03 10.86 1.16
C THR A 97 -4.69 9.56 1.61
N MET A 98 -6.02 9.57 1.75
CA MET A 98 -6.79 8.36 2.02
C MET A 98 -6.67 7.34 0.88
N GLU A 99 -6.60 7.78 -0.38
CA GLU A 99 -6.42 6.90 -1.55
C GLU A 99 -5.09 6.15 -1.47
N ASP A 100 -4.02 6.85 -1.11
CA ASP A 100 -2.70 6.24 -0.94
C ASP A 100 -2.63 5.36 0.30
N LEU A 101 -3.35 5.67 1.39
CA LEU A 101 -3.45 4.77 2.55
C LEU A 101 -4.09 3.43 2.18
N ILE A 102 -5.13 3.46 1.33
CA ILE A 102 -5.75 2.24 0.80
C ILE A 102 -4.76 1.50 -0.11
N THR A 103 -4.02 2.22 -0.96
CA THR A 103 -2.99 1.64 -1.83
C THR A 103 -1.87 0.98 -1.03
N VAL A 104 -1.43 1.59 0.08
CA VAL A 104 -0.46 0.98 1.01
C VAL A 104 -0.96 -0.37 1.51
N HIS A 105 -2.24 -0.47 1.91
CA HIS A 105 -2.83 -1.74 2.34
C HIS A 105 -2.89 -2.77 1.20
N HIS A 106 -3.19 -2.32 -0.02
CA HIS A 106 -3.18 -3.18 -1.20
C HIS A 106 -1.79 -3.79 -1.44
N GLU A 107 -0.75 -2.95 -1.51
CA GLU A 107 0.62 -3.40 -1.77
C GLU A 107 1.17 -4.25 -0.63
N MET A 108 0.89 -3.89 0.63
CA MET A 108 1.27 -4.72 1.78
C MET A 108 0.50 -6.04 1.82
N GLY A 109 -0.70 -6.10 1.25
CA GLY A 109 -1.42 -7.35 1.00
C GLY A 109 -0.66 -8.29 0.06
N HIS A 110 -0.06 -7.78 -1.02
CA HIS A 110 0.81 -8.58 -1.90
C HIS A 110 2.03 -9.10 -1.15
N VAL A 111 2.73 -8.24 -0.40
CA VAL A 111 3.88 -8.66 0.43
C VAL A 111 3.47 -9.72 1.44
N GLN A 112 2.29 -9.56 2.04
CA GLN A 112 1.77 -10.53 2.99
C GLN A 112 1.43 -11.87 2.31
N TYR A 113 0.99 -11.87 1.06
CA TYR A 113 0.93 -13.08 0.25
C TYR A 113 2.35 -13.68 0.16
N PHE A 114 3.35 -12.90 -0.30
CA PHE A 114 4.74 -13.34 -0.52
C PHE A 114 5.34 -14.06 0.69
N LEU A 115 5.14 -13.48 1.87
CA LEU A 115 5.61 -14.02 3.14
C LEU A 115 4.98 -15.37 3.52
N GLN A 116 3.75 -15.65 3.08
CA GLN A 116 3.03 -16.87 3.46
C GLN A 116 3.42 -18.07 2.59
N TYR A 117 3.58 -17.88 1.28
CA TYR A 117 3.96 -18.97 0.38
C TYR A 117 5.48 -19.05 0.14
N ALA A 118 6.30 -18.23 0.82
CA ALA A 118 7.76 -18.22 0.73
C ALA A 118 8.46 -19.59 0.87
N ARG A 119 7.82 -20.56 1.53
CA ARG A 119 8.35 -21.93 1.71
C ARG A 119 7.98 -22.90 0.59
N GLN A 120 7.09 -22.51 -0.33
CA GLN A 120 6.76 -23.30 -1.50
C GLN A 120 7.94 -23.35 -2.48
N PRO A 121 8.06 -24.40 -3.31
CA PRO A 121 8.94 -24.40 -4.48
C PRO A 121 8.67 -23.17 -5.36
N ASN A 122 9.72 -22.60 -5.97
CA ASN A 122 9.63 -21.33 -6.72
C ASN A 122 8.51 -21.35 -7.78
N VAL A 123 8.31 -22.47 -8.48
CA VAL A 123 7.23 -22.60 -9.49
C VAL A 123 5.80 -22.56 -8.94
N PHE A 124 5.63 -22.60 -7.62
CA PHE A 124 4.33 -22.51 -6.93
C PHE A 124 4.22 -21.25 -6.06
N ARG A 125 5.04 -20.23 -6.36
CA ARG A 125 5.14 -18.99 -5.60
C ARG A 125 4.29 -17.86 -6.21
N GLU A 126 3.03 -18.18 -6.46
CA GLU A 126 2.06 -17.25 -7.04
C GLU A 126 0.69 -17.38 -6.34
N GLY A 127 -0.22 -16.47 -6.64
CA GLY A 127 -1.64 -16.63 -6.32
C GLY A 127 -2.19 -17.93 -6.87
N ALA A 128 -3.22 -18.49 -6.22
CA ALA A 128 -3.93 -19.66 -6.76
C ALA A 128 -4.45 -19.42 -8.20
N ASN A 129 -4.74 -18.15 -8.52
CA ASN A 129 -4.92 -17.59 -9.84
C ASN A 129 -4.55 -16.09 -9.77
N PRO A 130 -4.49 -15.37 -10.91
CA PRO A 130 -4.17 -13.94 -10.91
C PRO A 130 -5.23 -13.04 -10.23
N GLY A 131 -6.45 -13.54 -9.98
CA GLY A 131 -7.62 -12.74 -9.59
C GLY A 131 -8.39 -12.23 -10.79
#